data_AF-A0A2S7PC65-F1
#
_entry.id   AF-A0A2S7PC65-F1
#
_cell.length_a   1.000
_cell.length_b   1.000
_cell.length_c   1.000
_cell.angle_alpha   90.00
_cell.angle_beta   90.00
_cell.angle_gamma   90.00
#
_symmetry.space_group_name_H-M   'P 1'
#
loop_
_entity.id
_entity.type
_entity.pdbx_description
1 polymer ?
#
loop_
_entity_poly.entity_id
_entity_poly.type
_entity_poly.pdbx_seq_one_letter_code
_entity_poly.pdbx_strand_id
1 'polypeptide(L)' 'MSQNRPAAFSSLRMGEVIREKVQDGVTGEYKDMQYTQCKIVGNGSFGVVFQTKLHPSGEDAAIKRVLQDKRFKV' A
#
# COMPACT_ATOMS: atom_id res chain seq x y z
N MET A 1 17.82 -16.20 4.85
CA MET A 1 17.91 -15.28 3.70
C MET A 1 17.37 -13.93 4.14
N SER A 2 18.25 -12.94 4.34
CA SER A 2 17.88 -11.58 4.74
C SER A 2 17.12 -10.93 3.59
N GLN A 3 15.84 -10.62 3.79
CA GLN A 3 15.08 -9.81 2.83
C GLN A 3 15.62 -8.38 2.92
N ASN A 4 16.52 -8.01 1.99
CA ASN A 4 16.96 -6.63 1.82
C ASN A 4 15.75 -5.77 1.45
N ARG A 5 15.14 -5.15 2.47
CA ARG A 5 14.03 -4.24 2.31
C ARG A 5 14.61 -2.89 1.86
N PRO A 6 14.21 -2.34 0.70
CA PRO A 6 14.68 -1.03 0.28
C PRO A 6 14.29 0.02 1.33
N ALA A 7 15.17 1.01 1.59
CA ALA A 7 15.03 1.98 2.68
C ALA A 7 13.68 2.73 2.68
N ALA A 8 13.09 2.95 1.50
CA ALA A 8 11.76 3.56 1.34
C ALA A 8 10.60 2.74 1.94
N PHE A 9 10.81 1.47 2.26
CA PHE A 9 9.81 0.55 2.82
C PHE A 9 10.10 0.17 4.28
N SER A 10 11.12 0.78 4.89
CA SER A 10 11.53 0.51 6.28
C SER A 10 10.47 0.89 7.32
N SER A 11 9.56 1.82 6.99
CA SER A 11 8.47 2.26 7.86
C SER A 11 7.31 1.27 7.97
N LEU A 12 7.22 0.26 7.10
CA LEU A 12 6.14 -0.75 7.18
C LEU A 12 6.48 -1.78 8.27
N ARG A 13 6.20 -1.42 9.54
CA ARG A 13 6.32 -2.34 10.68
C ARG A 13 5.08 -3.23 10.73
N MET A 14 5.30 -4.53 10.95
CA MET A 14 4.20 -5.48 11.14
C MET A 14 3.41 -5.09 12.39
N GLY A 15 2.08 -4.96 12.25
CA GLY A 15 1.17 -4.61 13.34
C GLY A 15 0.80 -3.13 13.47
N GLU A 16 1.45 -2.24 12.71
CA GLU A 16 1.05 -0.82 12.66
C GLU A 16 -0.19 -0.63 11.78
N VAL A 17 -1.16 0.15 12.25
CA VAL A 17 -2.34 0.57 11.48
C VAL A 17 -1.98 1.83 10.72
N ILE A 18 -1.99 1.76 9.40
CA ILE A 18 -1.77 2.89 8.50
C ILE A 18 -3.12 3.51 8.19
N ARG A 19 -3.20 4.84 8.27
CA ARG A 19 -4.39 5.63 7.94
C ARG A 19 -4.05 6.58 6.80
N GLU A 20 -4.76 6.46 5.69
CA GLU A 20 -4.52 7.28 4.50
C GLU A 20 -5.86 7.78 3.96
N LYS A 21 -5.89 9.07 3.55
CA LYS A 21 -6.97 9.61 2.76
C LYS A 21 -6.75 9.20 1.31
N VAL A 22 -7.67 8.42 0.76
CA VAL A 22 -7.59 7.85 -0.59
C VAL A 22 -8.77 8.32 -1.44
N GLN A 23 -8.63 8.22 -2.75
CA GLN A 23 -9.72 8.49 -3.70
C GLN A 23 -10.31 7.17 -4.19
N ASP A 24 -11.63 7.05 -4.16
CA ASP A 24 -12.36 5.92 -4.71
C ASP A 24 -12.24 5.93 -6.24
N GLY A 25 -11.78 4.83 -6.83
CA GLY A 25 -11.55 4.73 -8.27
C GLY A 25 -12.82 4.71 -9.14
N VAL A 26 -13.98 4.46 -8.53
CA VAL A 26 -15.27 4.43 -9.22
C VAL A 26 -16.02 5.74 -9.04
N THR A 27 -16.11 6.24 -7.81
CA THR A 27 -16.91 7.44 -7.51
C THR A 27 -16.09 8.73 -7.56
N GLY A 28 -14.76 8.66 -7.48
CA GLY A 28 -13.88 9.83 -7.40
C GLY A 28 -13.92 10.55 -6.04
N GLU A 29 -14.71 10.06 -5.09
CA GLU A 29 -14.81 10.65 -3.75
C GLU A 29 -13.61 10.29 -2.88
N TYR A 30 -13.24 11.20 -1.98
CA TYR A 30 -12.21 10.93 -1.00
C TYR A 30 -12.78 10.20 0.22
N LYS A 31 -12.08 9.17 0.69
CA LYS A 31 -12.44 8.35 1.85
C LYS A 31 -11.21 8.12 2.72
N ASP A 32 -11.42 7.99 4.02
CA ASP A 32 -10.36 7.55 4.93
C ASP A 32 -10.28 6.03 4.90
N MET A 33 -9.08 5.50 4.63
CA MET A 33 -8.82 4.07 4.58
C MET A 33 -7.82 3.70 5.67
N GLN A 34 -8.11 2.59 6.35
CA GLN A 34 -7.23 2.02 7.35
C GLN A 34 -6.84 0.62 6.94
N TYR A 35 -5.56 0.30 7.02
CA TYR A 35 -5.06 -1.04 6.72
C TYR A 35 -3.86 -1.37 7.59
N THR A 36 -3.60 -2.66 7.72
CA THR A 36 -2.50 -3.19 8.55
C THR A 36 -1.61 -4.10 7.74
N GLN A 37 -0.40 -4.35 8.22
CA GLN A 37 0.46 -5.47 7.80
C GLN A 37 0.67 -5.57 6.29
N CYS A 38 1.73 -4.98 5.77
CA CYS A 38 2.08 -5.14 4.36
C CYS A 38 3.14 -6.24 4.18
N LYS A 39 2.75 -7.41 3.64
CA LYS A 39 3.70 -8.45 3.19
C LYS A 39 3.98 -8.27 1.70
N ILE A 40 5.25 -8.21 1.29
CA ILE A 40 5.58 -8.21 -0.14
C ILE A 40 5.20 -9.57 -0.74
N VAL A 41 4.38 -9.55 -1.78
CA VAL A 41 3.93 -10.74 -2.52
C VAL A 41 4.29 -10.71 -4.00
N GLY A 42 4.73 -9.54 -4.52
CA GLY A 42 5.20 -9.42 -5.89
C GLY A 42 6.17 -8.26 -6.06
N ASN A 43 7.19 -8.46 -6.89
CA ASN A 43 8.16 -7.43 -7.27
C ASN A 43 8.28 -7.44 -8.80
N GLY A 44 8.03 -6.30 -9.43
CA GLY A 44 8.13 -6.14 -10.87
C GLY A 44 8.73 -4.78 -11.24
N SER A 45 9.04 -4.61 -12.53
CA SER A 45 9.62 -3.35 -13.05
C SER A 45 8.75 -2.13 -12.74
N PHE A 46 7.43 -2.29 -12.73
CA PHE A 46 6.46 -1.23 -12.48
C PHE A 46 6.10 -1.04 -10.99
N GLY A 47 6.78 -1.70 -10.06
CA GLY A 47 6.58 -1.50 -8.62
C GLY A 47 6.42 -2.78 -7.81
N VAL A 48 5.97 -2.61 -6.56
CA VAL A 48 5.91 -3.68 -5.55
C VAL A 48 4.45 -3.89 -5.11
N VAL A 49 4.03 -5.15 -5.03
CA VAL A 49 2.71 -5.55 -4.54
C VAL A 49 2.82 -6.05 -3.10
N PHE A 50 2.00 -5.48 -2.24
CA PHE A 50 1.84 -5.88 -0.85
C PHE A 50 0.48 -6.54 -0.65
N GLN A 51 0.45 -7.67 0.03
CA GLN A 51 -0.77 -8.20 0.64
C GLN A 51 -0.99 -7.46 1.97
N THR A 52 -2.23 -7.06 2.22
CA THR A 52 -2.65 -6.26 3.38
C THR A 52 -4.01 -6.72 3.88
N LYS A 53 -4.38 -6.31 5.10
CA LYS A 53 -5.76 -6.41 5.61
C LYS A 53 -6.38 -5.04 5.82
N LEU A 54 -7.60 -4.84 5.32
CA LEU A 54 -8.39 -3.63 5.54
C LEU A 54 -8.97 -3.61 6.97
N HIS A 55 -9.11 -2.43 7.54
CA HIS A 55 -9.74 -2.22 8.84
C HIS A 55 -10.95 -1.28 8.68
N PRO A 56 -12.09 -1.56 9.34
CA PRO A 56 -12.32 -2.62 10.33
C PRO A 56 -12.78 -3.97 9.74
N SER A 57 -13.03 -4.08 8.43
CA SER A 57 -13.65 -5.28 7.84
C SER A 57 -12.80 -6.55 7.95
N GLY A 58 -11.48 -6.43 8.06
CA GLY A 58 -10.56 -7.57 8.11
C GLY A 58 -10.34 -8.26 6.74
N GLU A 59 -10.93 -7.70 5.69
CA GLU A 59 -10.86 -8.19 4.32
C GLU A 59 -9.41 -8.14 3.79
N ASP A 60 -9.04 -9.18 3.05
CA ASP A 60 -7.74 -9.23 2.38
C ASP A 60 -7.76 -8.33 1.15
N ALA A 61 -6.68 -7.55 0.98
CA ALA A 61 -6.49 -6.69 -0.18
C ALA A 61 -5.03 -6.72 -0.67
N ALA A 62 -4.83 -6.24 -1.89
CA ALA A 62 -3.50 -6.04 -2.47
C ALA A 62 -3.28 -4.54 -2.73
N ILE A 63 -2.14 -4.01 -2.27
CA ILE A 63 -1.69 -2.65 -2.57
C ILE A 63 -0.50 -2.74 -3.52
N LYS A 64 -0.66 -2.22 -4.73
CA LYS A 64 0.45 -2.06 -5.68
C LYS A 64 1.02 -0.65 -5.55
N ARG A 65 2.21 -0.52 -4.95
CA ARG A 65 2.92 0.76 -4.87
C ARG A 65 3.79 0.92 -6.11
N VAL A 66 3.59 2.02 -6.81
CA VAL A 66 4.32 2.38 -8.03
C VAL A 66 4.98 3.74 -7.86
N LEU A 67 6.14 3.93 -8.49
CA LEU A 67 6.70 5.27 -8.63
C LEU A 67 5.85 6.00 -9.66
N GLN A 68 5.21 7.10 -9.24
CA GLN A 68 4.48 7.97 -10.15
C GLN A 68 5.19 9.32 -10.24
N ASP A 69 5.47 9.77 -11.45
CA ASP A 69 6.05 11.09 -11.70
C ASP A 69 5.03 12.17 -11.32
N LYS A 70 5.43 13.07 -10.42
CA LYS A 70 4.56 14.14 -9.91
C LYS A 70 4.12 15.11 -11.01
N ARG A 71 4.90 15.26 -12.09
CA ARG A 71 4.56 16.13 -13.23
C ARG A 71 3.33 15.67 -14.00
N PHE A 72 3.01 14.37 -13.90
CA PHE A 72 1.91 13.73 -14.62
C PHE A 72 0.84 13.16 -13.67
N LYS A 73 0.98 13.40 -12.36
CA LYS A 73 -0.02 12.98 -11.37
C LYS A 73 -1.12 14.05 -11.32
N VAL A 74 -2.26 13.75 -11.93
CA VAL A 74 -3.51 14.52 -11.80
C VAL A 74 -4.15 14.32 -10.44
#